data_AF-A0A431PTZ9-F1
#
_entry.id   AF-A0A431PTZ9-F1
#
_cell.length_a   1.000
_cell.length_b   1.000
_cell.length_c   1.000
_cell.angle_alpha   90.00
_cell.angle_beta   90.00
_cell.angle_gamma   90.00
#
_symmetry.space_group_name_H-M   'P 1'
#
loop_
_entity.id
_entity.type
_entity.pdbx_description
1 polymer ?
#
loop_
_entity_poly.entity_id
_entity_poly.type
_entity_poly.pdbx_seq_one_letter_code
_entity_poly.pdbx_strand_id
1 'polypeptide(L)'
;MSTTINRSQIFRRVHEIARWRAFSAGKRVTYRQLFTDALRSEYRKLKQAKLREEQNLNGLPIASCRADLAPRHVSYMRASGYVVRAFAG
;
A
#
# COMPACT_ATOMS: atom_id res chain seq x y z
N MET A 1 -10.00 19.66 -8.78
CA MET A 1 -10.59 18.86 -9.87
C MET A 1 -11.12 17.56 -9.29
N SER A 2 -12.44 17.32 -9.36
CA SER A 2 -13.01 16.03 -8.94
C SER A 2 -12.59 14.96 -9.94
N THR A 3 -11.66 14.10 -9.56
CA THR A 3 -11.26 12.91 -10.33
C THR A 3 -12.42 11.93 -10.31
N THR A 4 -13.36 12.13 -11.23
CA THR A 4 -14.53 11.25 -11.35
C THR A 4 -14.02 9.87 -11.71
N ILE A 5 -14.13 8.93 -10.78
CA ILE A 5 -13.59 7.58 -10.92
C ILE A 5 -14.30 6.90 -12.10
N ASN A 6 -13.62 6.79 -13.23
CA ASN A 6 -14.18 6.17 -14.42
C ASN A 6 -14.22 4.66 -14.25
N ARG A 7 -15.39 4.15 -13.86
CA ARG A 7 -15.64 2.72 -13.63
C ARG A 7 -15.24 1.87 -14.84
N SER A 8 -15.53 2.33 -16.06
CA SER A 8 -15.23 1.56 -17.28
C SER A 8 -13.73 1.32 -17.47
N GLN A 9 -12.89 2.29 -17.13
CA GLN A 9 -11.43 2.17 -17.20
C GLN A 9 -10.90 1.17 -16.15
N ILE A 10 -11.46 1.18 -14.94
CA ILE A 10 -11.11 0.20 -13.90
C ILE A 10 -11.45 -1.21 -14.36
N PHE A 11 -12.65 -1.43 -14.89
CA PHE A 11 -13.08 -2.75 -15.36
C PHE A 11 -12.20 -3.26 -16.51
N ARG A 12 -11.82 -2.40 -17.47
CA ARG A 12 -10.88 -2.76 -18.54
C ARG A 12 -9.52 -3.18 -17.99
N ARG A 13 -8.95 -2.37 -17.09
CA ARG A 13 -7.63 -2.65 -16.50
C ARG A 13 -7.63 -3.94 -15.67
N VAL A 14 -8.66 -4.15 -14.87
CA VAL A 14 -8.84 -5.41 -14.11
C VAL A 14 -8.94 -6.59 -15.06
N HIS A 15 -9.72 -6.48 -16.13
CA HIS A 15 -9.87 -7.54 -17.12
C HIS A 15 -8.52 -7.92 -17.74
N GLU A 16 -7.70 -6.95 -18.12
CA GLU A 16 -6.35 -7.18 -18.65
C GLU A 16 -5.44 -7.88 -17.62
N ILE A 17 -5.43 -7.42 -16.37
CA ILE A 17 -4.65 -8.05 -15.30
C ILE A 17 -5.10 -9.49 -15.06
N ALA A 18 -6.41 -9.73 -15.02
CA ALA A 18 -6.97 -11.06 -14.82
C ALA A 18 -6.63 -11.99 -15.99
N ARG A 19 -6.67 -11.47 -17.22
CA ARG A 19 -6.28 -12.21 -18.43
C ARG A 19 -4.81 -12.59 -18.41
N TRP A 20 -3.92 -11.65 -18.09
CA TRP A 20 -2.48 -11.93 -17.93
C TRP A 20 -2.23 -12.97 -16.85
N ARG A 21 -2.88 -12.84 -15.69
CA ARG A 21 -2.74 -13.82 -14.61
C ARG A 21 -3.30 -15.19 -14.99
N ALA A 22 -4.38 -15.25 -15.78
CA ALA A 22 -4.93 -16.52 -16.25
C ALA A 22 -4.01 -17.19 -17.28
N PHE A 23 -3.23 -16.41 -18.03
CA PHE A 23 -2.20 -16.93 -18.91
C PHE A 23 -0.99 -17.47 -18.14
N SER A 24 -0.57 -16.78 -17.06
CA SER A 24 0.58 -17.18 -16.24
C SER A 24 0.27 -18.26 -15.19
N ALA A 25 -0.95 -18.24 -14.61
CA ALA A 25 -1.39 -19.22 -13.63
C ALA A 25 -1.97 -20.41 -14.37
N GLY A 26 -1.34 -21.58 -14.24
CA GLY A 26 -1.89 -22.83 -14.78
C GLY A 26 -3.31 -23.15 -14.26
N LYS A 27 -3.89 -24.25 -14.74
CA LYS A 27 -5.32 -24.64 -14.63
C LYS A 27 -5.96 -24.65 -13.22
N ARG A 28 -5.23 -24.38 -12.14
CA ARG A 28 -5.71 -24.42 -10.75
C ARG A 28 -6.56 -23.20 -10.34
N VAL A 29 -6.43 -22.05 -11.00
CA VAL A 29 -7.13 -20.82 -10.59
C VAL A 29 -8.18 -20.43 -11.63
N THR A 30 -9.41 -20.17 -11.17
CA THR A 30 -10.48 -19.74 -12.07
C THR A 30 -10.31 -18.27 -12.47
N TYR A 31 -10.68 -17.92 -13.70
CA TYR A 31 -10.66 -16.54 -14.17
C TYR A 31 -11.43 -15.58 -13.24
N ARG A 32 -12.56 -16.04 -12.71
CA ARG A 32 -13.39 -15.26 -11.77
C ARG A 32 -12.62 -14.87 -10.51
N GLN A 33 -11.85 -15.80 -9.92
CA GLN A 33 -11.02 -15.51 -8.73
C GLN A 33 -9.95 -14.46 -9.06
N LEU A 34 -9.24 -14.63 -10.18
CA LEU A 34 -8.22 -13.68 -10.63
C LEU A 34 -8.78 -12.29 -10.88
N PHE A 35 -9.98 -12.22 -11.45
CA PHE A 35 -10.70 -10.97 -11.69
C PHE A 35 -11.14 -10.30 -10.38
N THR A 36 -11.69 -11.05 -9.43
CA THR A 36 -12.07 -10.51 -8.12
C THR A 36 -10.87 -9.99 -7.34
N ASP A 37 -9.72 -10.67 -7.43
CA ASP A 37 -8.50 -10.24 -6.76
C ASP A 37 -7.90 -8.99 -7.41
N ALA A 38 -7.92 -8.92 -8.74
CA ALA A 38 -7.52 -7.72 -9.49
C ALA A 38 -8.43 -6.52 -9.12
N LEU A 39 -9.75 -6.71 -9.05
CA LEU A 39 -10.70 -5.67 -8.62
C LEU A 39 -10.38 -5.17 -7.22
N ARG A 40 -10.22 -6.08 -6.26
CA ARG A 40 -9.88 -5.72 -4.88
C ARG A 40 -8.59 -4.91 -4.81
N SER A 41 -7.59 -5.25 -5.62
CA SER A 41 -6.32 -4.52 -5.66
C SER A 41 -6.47 -3.09 -6.19
N GLU A 42 -7.25 -2.87 -7.25
CA GLU A 42 -7.51 -1.52 -7.78
C GLU A 42 -8.33 -0.67 -6.79
N TYR A 43 -9.35 -1.24 -6.14
CA TYR A 43 -10.09 -0.52 -5.09
C TYR A 43 -9.23 -0.13 -3.89
N ARG A 44 -8.27 -0.98 -3.48
CA ARG A 44 -7.30 -0.63 -2.43
C ARG A 44 -6.42 0.56 -2.83
N LYS A 45 -5.95 0.60 -4.08
CA LYS A 45 -5.17 1.73 -4.61
C LYS A 45 -5.98 3.01 -4.62
N LEU A 46 -7.24 2.96 -5.07
CA LEU A 46 -8.14 4.12 -5.07
C LEU A 46 -8.41 4.62 -3.65
N LYS A 47 -8.62 3.71 -2.70
CA LYS A 47 -8.78 4.07 -1.28
C LYS A 47 -7.52 4.76 -0.74
N GLN A 48 -6.33 4.23 -1.03
CA GLN A 48 -5.06 4.84 -0.63
C GLN A 48 -4.83 6.20 -1.31
N ALA A 49 -5.19 6.35 -2.57
CA ALA A 49 -5.08 7.62 -3.29
C ALA A 49 -5.97 8.70 -2.67
N LYS A 50 -7.23 8.38 -2.35
CA LYS A 50 -8.14 9.29 -1.65
C LYS A 50 -7.61 9.70 -0.29
N LEU A 51 -7.13 8.73 0.50
CA LEU A 51 -6.53 9.03 1.79
C LEU A 51 -5.32 9.98 1.65
N ARG A 52 -4.48 9.80 0.62
CA ARG A 52 -3.36 10.74 0.33
C ARG A 52 -3.82 12.12 -0.12
N GLU A 53 -4.88 12.22 -0.92
CA GLU A 53 -5.46 13.51 -1.27
C GLU A 53 -5.97 14.24 -0.02
N GLU A 54 -6.66 13.53 0.87
CA GLU A 54 -7.12 14.05 2.16
C GLU A 54 -5.93 14.49 3.06
N GLN A 55 -4.81 13.75 3.04
CA GLN A 55 -3.58 14.17 3.74
C GLN A 55 -3.01 15.47 3.19
N ASN A 56 -2.89 15.57 1.87
CA ASN A 56 -2.28 16.73 1.22
C ASN A 56 -3.12 17.99 1.45
N LEU A 57 -4.45 17.83 1.57
CA LEU A 57 -5.37 18.92 1.89
C LEU A 57 -5.30 19.35 3.37
N ASN A 58 -5.14 18.38 4.29
CA ASN A 58 -5.19 18.65 5.73
C ASN A 58 -3.81 18.82 6.40
N GLY A 59 -2.71 18.64 5.66
CA GLY A 59 -1.33 18.84 6.14
C GLY A 59 -0.84 17.86 7.20
N LEU A 60 -1.65 16.88 7.59
CA LEU A 60 -1.34 15.90 8.63
C LEU A 60 -0.97 14.54 8.01
N PRO A 61 0.09 13.87 8.49
CA PRO A 61 0.35 12.48 8.10
C PRO A 61 -0.82 11.59 8.56
N ILE A 62 -1.38 10.74 7.68
CA ILE A 62 -2.21 9.59 8.05
C ILE A 62 -1.39 8.90 9.11
N ALA A 63 -2.03 8.65 10.27
CA ALA A 63 -1.50 7.85 11.36
C ALA A 63 -0.51 6.84 10.80
N SER A 64 0.73 7.19 11.07
CA SER A 64 1.93 6.69 10.44
C SER A 64 2.00 5.18 10.64
N CYS A 65 2.86 4.51 9.87
CA CYS A 65 3.00 3.06 9.84
C CYS A 65 2.84 2.44 11.24
N ARG A 66 2.34 1.21 11.36
CA ARG A 66 2.32 0.50 12.66
C ARG A 66 3.71 0.45 13.32
N ALA A 67 4.78 0.63 12.53
CA ALA A 67 6.15 0.83 12.99
C ALA A 67 6.41 2.17 13.71
N ASP A 68 5.66 3.22 13.41
CA ASP A 68 5.74 4.53 14.09
C ASP A 68 4.96 4.56 15.42
N LEU A 69 4.08 3.58 15.65
CA LEU A 69 3.38 3.34 16.92
C LEU A 69 4.22 2.50 17.91
N ALA A 70 5.36 1.96 17.49
CA ALA A 70 6.25 1.26 18.39
C ALA A 70 6.98 2.29 19.28
N PRO A 71 6.96 2.15 20.62
CA PRO A 71 7.84 2.95 21.45
C PRO A 71 9.27 2.64 20.99
N ARG A 72 9.98 3.68 20.53
CA ARG A 72 11.42 3.56 20.23
C ARG A 72 12.09 3.16 21.54
N HIS A 73 12.35 1.87 21.71
CA HIS A 73 13.03 1.34 22.86
C HIS A 73 14.48 1.82 22.79
N VAL A 74 14.73 3.01 23.34
CA VAL A 74 16.09 3.49 23.61
C VAL A 74 16.62 2.62 24.74
N SER A 75 17.34 1.56 24.39
CA SER A 75 18.20 0.87 25.34
C SER A 75 19.34 1.84 25.68
N TYR A 76 19.16 2.64 26.72
CA TYR A 76 20.26 3.36 27.35
C TYR A 76 21.14 2.33 28.06
N MET A 77 22.13 1.78 27.36
CA MET A 77 23.30 1.24 28.05
C MET A 77 24.12 2.43 28.52
N ARG A 78 24.00 2.75 29.81
CA ARG A 78 24.88 3.68 30.50
C ARG A 78 26.25 3.03 30.64
N ALA A 79 27.07 3.13 29.61
CA ALA A 79 28.51 2.96 29.70
C ALA A 79 29.16 4.33 29.48
N SER A 80 29.97 4.72 30.46
CA SER A 80 30.74 5.95 30.55
C SER A 80 31.14 6.60 29.22
N GLY A 81 30.65 7.83 29.01
CA GLY A 81 31.51 8.92 28.52
C GLY A 81 31.56 9.25 27.04
N TYR A 82 31.10 8.40 26.10
CA TYR A 82 31.20 8.75 24.66
C TYR A 82 29.99 8.25 23.85
N VAL A 83 29.32 9.18 23.15
CA VAL A 83 28.20 8.90 22.24
C VAL A 83 28.75 8.62 20.85
N VAL A 84 28.81 7.35 20.44
CA VAL A 84 29.10 6.97 19.06
C VAL A 84 27.78 6.56 18.39
N ARG A 85 27.43 7.28 17.33
CA ARG A 85 26.25 7.01 16.50
C ARG A 85 26.52 5.73 15.68
N ALA A 86 26.04 4.59 16.13
CA ALA A 86 26.13 3.36 15.35
C ALA A 86 25.16 3.44 14.16
N PHE A 87 25.70 3.59 12.95
CA PHE A 87 24.99 3.27 11.72
C PHE A 87 25.07 1.75 11.53
N ALA A 88 23.92 1.07 11.51
CA ALA A 88 23.85 -0.32 11.08
C ALA A 88 23.32 -0.36 9.64
N GLY A 89 24.16 -0.89 8.73
CA GLY A 89 23.73 -1.43 7.44
C GLY A 89 23.26 -2.86 7.57
#